data_AF-A0A259GW65-F1
#
_entry.id   AF-A0A259GW65-F1
#
_cell.length_a   1.000
_cell.length_b   1.000
_cell.length_c   1.000
_cell.angle_alpha   90.00
_cell.angle_beta   90.00
_cell.angle_gamma   90.00
#
_symmetry.space_group_name_H-M   'P 1'
#
loop_
_entity.id
_entity.type
_entity.pdbx_description
1 polymer ?
#
loop_
_entity_poly.entity_id
_entity_poly.type
_entity_poly.pdbx_seq_one_letter_code
_entity_poly.pdbx_strand_id
1 'polypeptide(L)'
;MEPYPPEVVLINPQSSDGWLEQAAMDGARVRLVQSIQQVDHKQRFSVWHPFTVGGRPIYVHSKLTIVDDEILRIGSANLNNRSMGLDSECDVFIDCARPGNGHCGDAIRRLRISLLAEHCGISPEQVAELVERHGTMAAMIAAAPQDGKRLGAFVPHELSEAEQALADNEVLDPERPEEMLSFYRKGLFRSRFLRRPGKYKDAR
;
A
#
# COMPACT_ATOMS: atom_id res chain seq x y z
N MET A 1 -21.76 -17.46 0.40
CA MET A 1 -20.61 -16.68 -0.10
C MET A 1 -21.08 -15.90 -1.31
N GLU A 2 -20.62 -14.66 -1.46
CA GLU A 2 -20.98 -13.76 -2.58
C GLU A 2 -20.60 -14.40 -3.94
N PRO A 3 -21.52 -14.58 -4.90
CA PRO A 3 -21.20 -15.18 -6.20
C PRO A 3 -20.34 -14.30 -7.11
N TYR A 4 -20.34 -12.98 -6.98
CA TYR A 4 -19.54 -12.07 -7.82
C TYR A 4 -18.70 -11.09 -7.00
N PRO A 5 -17.69 -11.59 -6.24
CA PRO A 5 -16.85 -10.72 -5.43
C PRO A 5 -16.02 -9.77 -6.32
N PRO A 6 -15.85 -8.51 -5.89
CA PRO A 6 -15.12 -7.50 -6.65
C PRO A 6 -13.66 -7.92 -6.83
N GLU A 7 -13.10 -7.62 -8.00
CA GLU A 7 -11.64 -7.71 -8.18
C GLU A 7 -10.98 -6.49 -7.54
N VAL A 8 -9.96 -6.73 -6.72
CA VAL A 8 -9.16 -5.70 -6.08
C VAL A 8 -7.69 -5.96 -6.40
N VAL A 9 -7.09 -5.02 -7.13
CA VAL A 9 -5.66 -5.01 -7.45
C VAL A 9 -5.02 -3.87 -6.69
N LEU A 10 -4.08 -4.20 -5.79
CA LEU A 10 -3.29 -3.23 -5.04
C LEU A 10 -1.87 -3.19 -5.60
N ILE A 11 -1.38 -2.00 -5.95
CA ILE A 11 0.02 -1.79 -6.35
C ILE A 11 0.67 -0.91 -5.28
N ASN A 12 1.72 -1.41 -4.64
CA ASN A 12 2.39 -0.73 -3.53
C ASN A 12 3.92 -0.96 -3.58
N PRO A 13 4.74 -0.19 -2.84
CA PRO A 13 6.18 -0.43 -2.82
C PRO A 13 6.47 -1.80 -2.19
N GLN A 14 7.59 -2.43 -2.59
CA GLN A 14 8.00 -3.72 -2.04
C GLN A 14 8.27 -3.66 -0.52
N SER A 15 8.79 -2.54 -0.04
CA SER A 15 9.12 -2.29 1.36
C SER A 15 8.87 -0.83 1.72
N SER A 16 8.63 -0.56 3.01
CA SER A 16 8.59 0.80 3.55
C SER A 16 10.00 1.41 3.70
N ASP A 17 10.09 2.74 3.87
CA ASP A 17 11.36 3.42 4.11
C ASP A 17 11.82 3.22 5.56
N GLY A 18 13.02 2.68 5.77
CA GLY A 18 13.61 2.51 7.11
C GLY A 18 13.26 1.18 7.79
N TRP A 19 14.23 0.63 8.53
CA TRP A 19 14.19 -0.75 9.03
C TRP A 19 13.04 -1.06 10.01
N LEU A 20 12.66 -0.09 10.86
CA LEU A 20 11.61 -0.29 11.87
C LEU A 20 10.21 -0.19 11.26
N GLU A 21 10.03 0.76 10.35
CA GLU A 21 8.80 0.90 9.56
C GLU A 21 8.59 -0.32 8.67
N GLN A 22 9.66 -0.84 8.07
CA GLN A 22 9.64 -2.07 7.30
C GLN A 22 9.17 -3.26 8.14
N ALA A 23 9.76 -3.50 9.31
CA ALA A 23 9.39 -4.66 10.15
C ALA A 23 7.93 -4.62 10.63
N ALA A 24 7.40 -3.45 11.00
CA ALA A 24 6.03 -3.36 11.49
C ALA A 24 5.00 -3.33 10.35
N MET A 25 5.24 -2.53 9.29
CA MET A 25 4.28 -2.36 8.19
C MET A 25 4.25 -3.56 7.24
N ASP A 26 5.39 -4.20 6.98
CA ASP A 26 5.41 -5.41 6.16
C ASP A 26 4.74 -6.58 6.92
N GLY A 27 4.89 -6.66 8.24
CA GLY A 27 4.15 -7.61 9.09
C GLY A 27 2.64 -7.38 9.04
N ALA A 28 2.19 -6.14 9.19
CA ALA A 28 0.78 -5.78 9.06
C ALA A 28 0.21 -6.14 7.68
N ARG A 29 0.97 -5.88 6.59
CA ARG A 29 0.59 -6.24 5.22
C ARG A 29 0.41 -7.75 5.07
N VAL A 30 1.36 -8.55 5.55
CA VAL A 30 1.29 -10.02 5.52
C VAL A 30 0.02 -10.50 6.21
N ARG A 31 -0.26 -10.03 7.43
CA ARG A 31 -1.46 -10.42 8.19
C ARG A 31 -2.76 -10.03 7.49
N LEU A 32 -2.82 -8.81 6.95
CA LEU A 32 -4.01 -8.33 6.23
C LEU A 32 -4.28 -9.21 5.01
N VAL A 33 -3.25 -9.48 4.20
CA VAL A 33 -3.38 -10.31 2.99
C VAL A 33 -3.78 -11.73 3.37
N GLN A 34 -3.16 -12.34 4.39
CA GLN A 34 -3.54 -13.66 4.88
C GLN A 34 -4.99 -13.70 5.38
N SER A 35 -5.45 -12.68 6.09
CA SER A 35 -6.83 -12.59 6.59
C SER A 35 -7.84 -12.48 5.45
N ILE A 36 -7.52 -11.71 4.41
CA ILE A 36 -8.35 -11.62 3.20
C ILE A 36 -8.36 -12.97 2.46
N GLN A 37 -7.20 -13.62 2.30
CA GLN A 37 -7.08 -14.92 1.62
C GLN A 37 -7.93 -16.02 2.27
N GLN A 38 -8.14 -15.98 3.60
CA GLN A 38 -9.00 -16.93 4.31
C GLN A 38 -10.48 -16.85 3.90
N VAL A 39 -10.94 -15.68 3.45
CA VAL A 39 -12.34 -15.44 3.06
C VAL A 39 -12.54 -15.25 1.54
N ASP A 40 -11.44 -14.99 0.81
CA ASP A 40 -11.42 -14.80 -0.64
C ASP A 40 -11.46 -16.14 -1.40
N HIS A 41 -12.64 -16.75 -1.39
CA HIS A 41 -12.93 -18.01 -2.06
C HIS A 41 -12.80 -17.98 -3.59
N LYS A 42 -12.61 -16.80 -4.22
CA LYS A 42 -12.43 -16.67 -5.68
C LYS A 42 -11.09 -16.02 -6.10
N GLN A 43 -10.18 -15.77 -5.16
CA GLN A 43 -8.86 -15.19 -5.42
C GLN A 43 -8.96 -13.86 -6.19
N ARG A 44 -9.87 -12.99 -5.74
CA ARG A 44 -10.15 -11.68 -6.35
C ARG A 44 -9.35 -10.54 -5.76
N PHE A 45 -8.63 -10.76 -4.66
CA PHE A 45 -7.71 -9.78 -4.07
C PHE A 45 -6.26 -10.15 -4.42
N SER A 46 -5.51 -9.19 -4.96
CA SER A 46 -4.08 -9.37 -5.28
C SER A 46 -3.26 -8.12 -5.00
N VAL A 47 -2.01 -8.32 -4.59
CA VAL A 47 -1.06 -7.24 -4.30
C VAL A 47 0.16 -7.41 -5.20
N TRP A 48 0.66 -6.32 -5.77
CA TRP A 48 1.73 -6.31 -6.76
C TRP A 48 2.75 -5.21 -6.47
N HIS A 49 4.01 -5.49 -6.80
CA HIS A 49 5.13 -4.57 -6.65
C HIS A 49 5.74 -4.24 -8.01
N PRO A 50 5.94 -2.96 -8.35
CA PRO A 50 6.56 -2.59 -9.61
C PRO A 50 8.07 -2.72 -9.56
N PHE A 51 8.64 -3.23 -10.65
CA PHE A 51 10.09 -3.39 -10.85
C PHE A 51 10.53 -2.75 -12.16
N THR A 52 11.70 -2.13 -12.14
CA THR A 52 12.40 -1.68 -13.34
C THR A 52 12.85 -2.86 -14.21
N VAL A 53 13.27 -2.57 -15.45
CA VAL A 53 13.90 -3.56 -16.35
C VAL A 53 15.07 -4.28 -15.69
N GLY A 54 15.88 -3.55 -14.90
CA GLY A 54 17.01 -4.13 -14.15
C GLY A 54 16.62 -4.87 -12.86
N GLY A 55 15.33 -5.13 -12.62
CA GLY A 55 14.85 -5.85 -11.44
C GLY A 55 14.90 -5.04 -10.13
N ARG A 56 15.21 -3.74 -10.18
CA ARG A 56 15.14 -2.88 -8.98
C ARG A 56 13.70 -2.51 -8.66
N PRO A 57 13.28 -2.54 -7.37
CA PRO A 57 11.95 -2.12 -6.96
C PRO A 57 11.71 -0.64 -7.28
N ILE A 58 10.49 -0.32 -7.69
CA ILE A 58 10.04 1.06 -7.92
C ILE A 58 9.23 1.48 -6.70
N TYR A 59 9.60 2.61 -6.11
CA TYR A 59 8.86 3.19 -4.99
C TYR A 59 7.53 3.78 -5.48
N VAL A 60 6.42 3.35 -4.89
CA VAL A 60 5.07 3.81 -5.23
C VAL A 60 4.64 4.84 -4.19
N HIS A 61 4.67 6.11 -4.58
CA HIS A 61 4.21 7.22 -3.74
C HIS A 61 2.76 7.64 -4.05
N SER A 62 2.13 7.05 -5.06
CA SER A 62 0.77 7.41 -5.49
C SER A 62 -0.26 7.10 -4.41
N LYS A 63 -1.22 8.02 -4.21
CA LYS A 63 -2.46 7.77 -3.46
C LYS A 63 -3.62 7.95 -4.42
N LEU A 64 -3.87 6.91 -5.19
CA LEU A 64 -4.82 6.89 -6.29
C LEU A 64 -5.68 5.64 -6.18
N THR A 65 -6.98 5.79 -6.43
CA THR A 65 -7.92 4.67 -6.47
C THR A 65 -8.87 4.86 -7.63
N ILE A 66 -9.08 3.78 -8.40
CA ILE A 66 -10.07 3.72 -9.48
C ILE A 66 -11.05 2.60 -9.13
N VAL A 67 -12.34 2.89 -9.21
CA VAL A 67 -13.42 1.90 -8.99
C VAL A 67 -14.29 1.87 -10.24
N ASP A 68 -14.39 0.69 -10.86
CA ASP A 68 -15.26 0.36 -12.00
C ASP A 68 -15.16 1.28 -13.22
N ASP A 69 -14.06 2.05 -13.34
CA ASP A 69 -13.92 3.18 -14.27
C ASP A 69 -14.97 4.30 -14.09
N GLU A 70 -15.67 4.33 -12.95
CA GLU A 70 -16.72 5.29 -12.62
C GLU A 70 -16.29 6.30 -11.56
N ILE A 71 -15.40 5.90 -10.65
CA ILE A 71 -14.86 6.73 -9.59
C ILE A 71 -13.34 6.77 -9.71
N LEU A 72 -12.78 7.99 -9.69
CA LEU A 72 -11.36 8.24 -9.52
C LEU A 72 -11.14 9.09 -8.27
N ARG A 73 -10.31 8.59 -7.37
CA ARG A 73 -9.74 9.35 -6.25
C ARG A 73 -8.27 9.59 -6.53
N ILE A 74 -7.82 10.82 -6.36
CA ILE A 74 -6.40 11.19 -6.34
C ILE A 74 -6.16 12.20 -5.23
N GLY A 75 -5.09 12.03 -4.47
CA GLY A 75 -4.79 12.97 -3.39
C GLY A 75 -3.52 12.67 -2.64
N SER A 76 -3.45 13.18 -1.42
CA SER A 76 -2.31 13.02 -0.53
C SER A 76 -2.51 11.95 0.54
N ALA A 77 -3.76 11.62 0.90
CA ALA A 77 -4.05 10.67 1.97
C ALA A 77 -3.67 9.23 1.63
N ASN A 78 -2.77 8.64 2.42
CA ASN A 78 -2.52 7.20 2.37
C ASN A 78 -3.73 6.43 2.94
N LEU A 79 -3.87 5.16 2.56
CA LEU A 79 -4.84 4.25 3.17
C LEU A 79 -4.26 3.68 4.48
N ASN A 80 -4.05 4.56 5.46
CA ASN A 80 -3.61 4.22 6.80
C ASN A 80 -4.31 5.15 7.82
N ASN A 81 -4.38 4.73 9.08
CA ASN A 81 -5.06 5.48 10.13
C ASN A 81 -4.43 6.87 10.36
N ARG A 82 -3.13 7.02 10.12
CA ARG A 82 -2.44 8.32 10.22
C ARG A 82 -3.01 9.38 9.25
N SER A 83 -3.05 9.09 7.96
CA SER A 83 -3.61 10.02 6.95
C SER A 83 -5.13 10.18 7.11
N MET A 84 -5.82 9.16 7.62
CA MET A 84 -7.28 9.21 7.77
C MET A 84 -7.76 9.90 9.06
N GLY A 85 -6.90 10.06 10.07
CA GLY A 85 -7.29 10.58 11.38
C GLY A 85 -6.42 11.68 11.98
N LEU A 86 -5.20 11.89 11.49
CA LEU A 86 -4.23 12.79 12.11
C LEU A 86 -3.68 13.86 11.16
N ASP A 87 -3.18 13.44 10.00
CA ASP A 87 -2.50 14.35 9.08
C ASP A 87 -3.51 15.23 8.32
N SER A 88 -3.09 16.44 7.96
CA SER A 88 -3.88 17.30 7.06
C SER A 88 -3.71 16.82 5.63
N GLU A 89 -4.76 16.29 5.03
CA GLU A 89 -4.75 15.70 3.70
C GLU A 89 -5.74 16.41 2.76
N CYS A 90 -5.53 16.28 1.45
CA CYS A 90 -6.42 16.82 0.44
C CYS A 90 -6.56 15.85 -0.73
N ASP A 91 -7.80 15.47 -1.02
CA ASP A 91 -8.16 14.52 -2.07
C ASP A 91 -9.20 15.11 -3.02
N VAL A 92 -9.08 14.77 -4.29
CA VAL A 92 -10.05 15.07 -5.34
C VAL A 92 -10.73 13.78 -5.76
N PHE A 93 -12.06 13.84 -5.86
CA PHE A 93 -12.89 12.75 -6.35
C PHE A 93 -13.60 13.17 -7.63
N ILE A 94 -13.46 12.34 -8.67
CA ILE A 94 -14.27 12.38 -9.87
C ILE A 94 -15.21 11.18 -9.81
N ASP A 95 -16.50 11.45 -9.78
CA ASP A 95 -17.56 10.46 -9.64
C ASP A 95 -18.57 10.68 -10.77
N CYS A 96 -18.72 9.68 -11.65
CA CYS A 96 -19.59 9.74 -12.83
C CYS A 96 -21.07 9.91 -12.47
N ALA A 97 -21.49 9.52 -11.26
CA ALA A 97 -22.86 9.69 -10.80
C ALA A 97 -23.19 11.14 -10.39
N ARG A 98 -22.19 12.02 -10.27
CA ARG A 98 -22.40 13.43 -9.94
C ARG A 98 -22.92 14.22 -11.15
N PRO A 99 -23.83 15.20 -10.94
CA PRO A 99 -24.30 16.08 -12.01
C PRO A 99 -23.14 16.72 -12.78
N GLY A 100 -23.14 16.59 -14.10
CA GLY A 100 -22.08 17.11 -14.98
C GLY A 100 -20.94 16.14 -15.29
N ASN A 101 -20.78 15.03 -14.56
CA ASN A 101 -19.65 14.11 -14.68
C ASN A 101 -19.94 12.81 -15.43
N GLY A 102 -21.15 12.60 -15.96
CA GLY A 102 -21.51 11.35 -16.64
C GLY A 102 -20.65 10.98 -17.86
N HIS A 103 -19.82 11.90 -18.34
CA HIS A 103 -18.88 11.70 -19.46
C HIS A 103 -17.48 11.25 -19.03
N CYS A 104 -17.19 11.18 -17.72
CA CYS A 104 -15.83 10.96 -17.22
C CYS A 104 -15.35 9.51 -17.34
N GLY A 105 -16.26 8.53 -17.49
CA GLY A 105 -15.92 7.11 -17.41
C GLY A 105 -14.84 6.67 -18.41
N ASP A 106 -14.95 7.10 -19.66
CA ASP A 106 -13.94 6.80 -20.69
C ASP A 106 -12.56 7.38 -20.35
N ALA A 107 -12.50 8.54 -19.70
CA ALA A 107 -11.24 9.14 -19.28
C ALA A 107 -10.62 8.38 -18.11
N ILE A 108 -11.42 7.93 -17.14
CA ILE A 108 -10.96 7.11 -16.02
C ILE A 108 -10.45 5.76 -16.54
N ARG A 109 -11.18 5.12 -17.46
CA ARG A 109 -10.75 3.88 -18.12
C ARG A 109 -9.42 4.03 -18.83
N ARG A 110 -9.23 5.11 -19.61
CA ARG A 110 -7.95 5.39 -20.29
C ARG A 110 -6.81 5.58 -19.29
N LEU A 111 -7.05 6.26 -18.17
CA LEU A 111 -6.07 6.42 -17.11
C LEU A 111 -5.66 5.07 -16.52
N ARG A 112 -6.63 4.22 -16.15
CA ARG A 112 -6.37 2.87 -15.63
C ARG A 112 -5.50 2.06 -16.60
N ILE A 113 -5.89 2.02 -17.88
CA ILE A 113 -5.15 1.31 -18.93
C ILE A 113 -3.73 1.87 -19.07
N SER A 114 -3.57 3.19 -19.09
CA SER A 114 -2.26 3.84 -19.20
C SER A 114 -1.34 3.51 -18.02
N LEU A 115 -1.86 3.49 -16.79
CA LEU A 115 -1.08 3.16 -15.59
C LEU A 115 -0.66 1.68 -15.59
N LEU A 116 -1.56 0.78 -15.96
CA LEU A 116 -1.26 -0.64 -16.10
C LEU A 116 -0.21 -0.89 -17.19
N ALA A 117 -0.34 -0.23 -18.33
CA ALA A 117 0.60 -0.29 -19.44
C ALA A 117 1.99 0.18 -19.00
N GLU A 118 2.05 1.31 -18.31
CA GLU A 118 3.29 1.84 -17.75
C GLU A 118 3.93 0.86 -16.76
N HIS A 119 3.17 0.28 -15.84
CA HIS A 119 3.69 -0.63 -14.82
C HIS A 119 4.15 -1.97 -15.40
N CYS A 120 3.49 -2.46 -16.45
CA CYS A 120 3.81 -3.71 -17.11
C CYS A 120 4.80 -3.55 -18.29
N GLY A 121 5.21 -2.31 -18.61
CA GLY A 121 6.15 -2.05 -19.71
C GLY A 121 5.61 -2.42 -21.09
N ILE A 122 4.29 -2.37 -21.29
CA ILE A 122 3.60 -2.71 -22.54
C ILE A 122 2.76 -1.52 -23.04
N SER A 123 2.19 -1.64 -24.24
CA SER A 123 1.30 -0.60 -24.78
C SER A 123 -0.11 -0.65 -24.15
N PRO A 124 -0.84 0.48 -24.11
CA PRO A 124 -2.25 0.54 -23.74
C PRO A 124 -3.13 -0.44 -24.53
N GLU A 125 -2.84 -0.64 -25.82
CA GLU A 125 -3.56 -1.55 -26.70
C GLU A 125 -3.37 -3.01 -26.25
N GLN A 126 -2.15 -3.40 -25.89
CA GLN A 126 -1.86 -4.73 -25.34
C GLN A 126 -2.56 -4.95 -23.99
N VAL A 127 -2.65 -3.92 -23.14
CA VAL A 127 -3.42 -4.02 -21.89
C VAL A 127 -4.89 -4.30 -22.17
N ALA A 128 -5.51 -3.55 -23.09
CA ALA A 128 -6.90 -3.75 -23.44
C ALA A 128 -7.15 -5.17 -23.98
N GLU A 129 -6.29 -5.65 -24.89
CA GLU A 129 -6.36 -7.00 -25.44
C GLU A 129 -6.22 -8.08 -24.37
N LEU A 130 -5.26 -7.94 -23.46
CA LEU A 130 -5.03 -8.93 -22.41
C LEU A 130 -6.15 -8.93 -21.35
N VAL A 131 -6.72 -7.77 -21.00
CA VAL A 131 -7.87 -7.70 -20.09
C VAL A 131 -9.08 -8.39 -20.73
N GLU A 132 -9.35 -8.17 -22.01
CA GLU A 132 -10.43 -8.86 -22.72
C GLU A 132 -10.19 -10.38 -22.79
N ARG A 133 -8.96 -10.80 -23.09
CA ARG A 133 -8.58 -12.21 -23.20
C ARG A 133 -8.64 -12.96 -21.86
N HIS A 134 -8.18 -12.34 -20.78
CA HIS A 134 -8.02 -12.98 -19.47
C HIS A 134 -9.17 -12.67 -18.50
N GLY A 135 -10.03 -11.70 -18.82
CA GLY A 135 -11.25 -11.35 -18.10
C GLY A 135 -11.05 -10.53 -16.82
N THR A 136 -9.82 -10.41 -16.31
CA THR A 136 -9.53 -9.70 -15.05
C THR A 136 -8.19 -8.96 -15.12
N MET A 137 -8.04 -7.90 -14.32
CA MET A 137 -6.78 -7.13 -14.25
C MET A 137 -5.64 -7.96 -13.66
N ALA A 138 -5.88 -8.72 -12.60
CA ALA A 138 -4.87 -9.57 -11.98
C ALA A 138 -4.38 -10.66 -12.95
N ALA A 139 -5.30 -11.29 -13.68
CA ALA A 139 -4.96 -12.29 -14.69
C ALA A 139 -4.19 -11.67 -15.87
N MET A 140 -4.55 -10.46 -16.30
CA MET A 140 -3.79 -9.70 -17.29
C MET A 140 -2.37 -9.41 -16.81
N ILE A 141 -2.20 -8.92 -15.58
CA ILE A 141 -0.88 -8.60 -15.01
C ILE A 141 -0.01 -9.86 -14.94
N ALA A 142 -0.59 -10.99 -14.51
CA ALA A 142 0.11 -12.28 -14.45
C ALA A 142 0.55 -12.79 -15.83
N ALA A 143 -0.20 -12.47 -16.89
CA ALA A 143 0.10 -12.87 -18.27
C ALA A 143 1.01 -11.88 -19.01
N ALA A 144 1.22 -10.66 -18.48
CA ALA A 144 2.07 -9.66 -19.11
C ALA A 144 3.55 -10.09 -19.12
N PRO A 145 4.35 -9.62 -20.10
CA PRO A 145 5.79 -9.93 -20.17
C PRO A 145 6.53 -9.61 -18.86
N GLN A 146 7.44 -10.50 -18.46
CA GLN A 146 8.19 -10.41 -17.20
C GLN A 146 9.69 -10.15 -17.39
N ASP A 147 10.14 -9.98 -18.64
CA ASP A 147 11.53 -9.72 -19.04
C ASP A 147 11.91 -8.23 -19.04
N GLY A 148 10.93 -7.34 -18.84
CA GLY A 148 11.11 -5.88 -18.78
C GLY A 148 10.70 -5.25 -17.45
N LYS A 149 10.22 -3.99 -17.54
CA LYS A 149 9.52 -3.31 -16.44
C LYS A 149 8.22 -4.09 -16.20
N ARG A 150 7.95 -4.46 -14.95
CA ARG A 150 6.88 -5.42 -14.64
C ARG A 150 6.29 -5.20 -13.26
N LEU A 151 5.17 -5.88 -13.00
CA LEU A 151 4.58 -6.05 -11.68
C LEU A 151 4.86 -7.48 -11.20
N GLY A 152 5.54 -7.63 -10.05
CA GLY A 152 5.73 -8.92 -9.38
C GLY A 152 4.69 -9.11 -8.28
N ALA A 153 4.10 -10.30 -8.20
CA ALA A 153 3.11 -10.62 -7.17
C ALA A 153 3.73 -10.59 -5.77
N PHE A 154 3.04 -9.98 -4.81
CA PHE A 154 3.34 -10.13 -3.40
C PHE A 154 3.01 -11.56 -2.97
N VAL A 155 3.96 -12.22 -2.32
CA VAL A 155 3.76 -13.54 -1.71
C VAL A 155 3.92 -13.37 -0.20
N PRO A 156 2.84 -13.55 0.59
CA PRO A 156 2.93 -13.53 2.04
C PRO A 156 3.94 -14.58 2.51
N HIS A 157 4.80 -14.22 3.45
CA HIS A 157 5.68 -15.15 4.14
C HIS A 157 5.15 -15.44 5.54
N GLU A 158 5.68 -16.46 6.20
CA GLU A 158 5.37 -16.71 7.62
C GLU A 158 6.10 -15.69 8.49
N LEU A 159 5.36 -14.99 9.34
CA LEU A 159 5.91 -14.00 10.28
C LEU A 159 6.56 -14.71 11.47
N SER A 160 7.75 -14.27 11.85
CA SER A 160 8.39 -14.66 13.11
C SER A 160 7.63 -14.14 14.33
N GLU A 161 7.85 -14.72 15.51
CA GLU A 161 7.22 -14.27 16.77
C GLU A 161 7.46 -12.78 17.06
N ALA A 162 8.66 -12.27 16.72
CA ALA A 162 9.02 -10.87 16.90
C ALA A 162 8.24 -9.95 15.93
N GLU A 163 8.07 -10.35 14.68
CA GLU A 163 7.28 -9.60 13.69
C GLU A 163 5.79 -9.62 14.01
N GLN A 164 5.27 -10.76 14.48
CA GLN A 164 3.89 -10.86 14.97
C GLN A 164 3.66 -9.91 16.13
N ALA A 165 4.53 -9.93 17.14
CA ALA A 165 4.43 -9.03 18.29
C ALA A 165 4.51 -7.56 17.87
N LEU A 166 5.34 -7.21 16.88
CA LEU A 166 5.44 -5.84 16.39
C LEU A 166 4.19 -5.40 15.61
N ALA A 167 3.65 -6.29 14.77
CA ALA A 167 2.41 -6.07 14.02
C ALA A 167 1.17 -5.98 14.93
N ASP A 168 1.11 -6.77 16.00
CA ASP A 168 0.01 -6.77 16.98
C ASP A 168 -0.10 -5.47 17.78
N ASN A 169 1.01 -4.75 17.93
CA ASN A 169 1.01 -3.54 18.75
C ASN A 169 0.55 -2.28 17.99
N GLU A 170 0.20 -2.38 16.70
CA GLU A 170 -0.25 -1.28 15.80
C GLU A 170 0.55 0.03 15.96
N VAL A 171 1.80 -0.08 16.42
CA VAL A 171 2.59 1.05 16.96
C VAL A 171 2.78 2.15 15.94
N LEU A 172 2.73 1.79 14.65
CA LEU A 172 2.97 2.68 13.51
C LEU A 172 1.71 3.02 12.72
N ASP A 173 0.53 2.47 13.05
CA ASP A 173 -0.74 2.84 12.42
C ASP A 173 -1.97 2.70 13.35
N PRO A 174 -1.99 3.32 14.53
CA PRO A 174 -3.09 3.16 15.48
C PRO A 174 -4.37 3.84 14.99
N GLU A 175 -5.53 3.26 15.28
CA GLU A 175 -6.85 3.75 14.85
C GLU A 175 -7.19 5.16 15.36
N ARG A 176 -6.54 5.62 16.44
CA ARG A 176 -6.84 6.91 17.08
C ARG A 176 -5.59 7.79 17.30
N PRO A 177 -5.71 9.13 17.09
CA PRO A 177 -4.64 10.09 17.38
C PRO A 177 -4.06 10.02 18.81
N GLU A 178 -4.88 9.68 19.80
CA GLU A 178 -4.48 9.63 21.22
C GLU A 178 -3.48 8.48 21.50
N GLU A 179 -3.58 7.40 20.73
CA GLU A 179 -2.72 6.22 20.85
C GLU A 179 -1.32 6.50 20.30
N MET A 180 -1.20 7.28 19.20
CA MET A 180 0.07 7.81 18.67
C MET A 180 0.83 8.66 19.71
N LEU A 181 0.13 9.57 20.40
CA LEU A 181 0.74 10.49 21.38
C LEU A 181 1.33 9.76 22.59
N SER A 182 0.79 8.60 22.95
CA SER A 182 1.30 7.77 24.04
C SER A 182 2.71 7.22 23.75
N PHE A 183 3.03 6.94 22.48
CA PHE A 183 4.35 6.51 22.02
C PHE A 183 5.37 7.65 22.03
N TYR A 184 5.00 8.84 21.53
CA TYR A 184 5.88 10.02 21.60
C TYR A 184 6.22 10.40 23.05
N ARG A 185 5.25 10.27 23.97
CA ARG A 185 5.51 10.44 25.41
C ARG A 185 6.48 9.40 25.93
N LYS A 186 6.29 8.11 25.64
CA LYS A 186 7.22 7.04 26.08
C LYS A 186 8.65 7.21 25.52
N GLY A 187 8.81 7.76 24.31
CA GLY A 187 10.10 8.07 23.69
C GLY A 187 10.85 9.24 24.34
N LEU A 188 10.15 10.34 24.66
CA LEU A 188 10.77 11.51 25.30
C LEU A 188 11.26 11.24 26.74
N PHE A 189 10.65 10.28 27.46
CA PHE A 189 11.05 9.97 28.84
C PHE A 189 12.25 9.01 28.96
N ARG A 190 12.78 8.46 27.86
CA ARG A 190 14.01 7.65 27.89
C ARG A 190 15.31 8.45 27.75
N SER A 191 15.29 9.73 27.35
CA SER A 191 16.53 10.50 27.14
C SER A 191 17.00 11.36 28.33
N ARG A 192 16.32 11.31 29.48
CA ARG A 192 16.72 12.05 30.70
C ARG A 192 17.26 11.14 31.82
N PHE A 193 18.26 10.31 31.51
CA PHE A 193 19.25 9.94 32.52
C PHE A 193 20.44 10.90 32.42
N LEU A 194 20.28 12.05 33.08
CA LEU A 194 21.37 12.99 33.35
C LEU A 194 22.51 12.26 34.07
N ARG A 195 23.67 12.22 33.42
CA ARG A 195 25.00 11.99 34.02
C ARG A 195 25.09 12.77 35.33
N ARG A 196 25.21 12.05 36.46
CA ARG A 196 25.69 12.63 37.73
C ARG A 196 27.10 13.20 37.50
N PRO A 197 27.39 14.48 37.79
CA PRO A 197 28.76 14.96 37.80
C PRO A 197 29.54 14.25 38.92
N GLY A 198 30.64 13.59 38.55
CA GLY A 198 31.52 12.88 39.48
C GLY A 198 32.17 13.86 40.45
N LYS A 199 32.19 13.48 41.73
CA LYS A 199 32.96 14.19 42.76
C LYS A 199 34.45 14.06 42.43
N TYR A 200 35.12 15.20 42.27
CA TYR A 200 36.58 15.28 42.26
C TYR A 200 37.13 14.67 43.55
N LYS A 201 38.07 13.74 43.41
CA LYS A 201 38.97 13.32 44.49
C LYS A 201 40.19 14.23 44.41
N ASP A 202 40.37 15.10 45.39
CA ASP A 202 41.67 15.74 45.61
C ASP A 202 42.60 14.75 46.30
N ALA A 203 43.81 14.63 45.73
CA ALA A 203 44.93 13.92 46.29
C ALA A 203 46.00 14.94 46.65
N ARG A 204 46.12 15.21 47.96
CA ARG A 204 47.32 15.52 48.78
C ARG A 204 46.97 16.49 49.89
#